data_AF-A0AAW2PD92-F1
#
_entry.id   AF-A0AAW2PD92-F1
#
_cell.length_a   1.000
_cell.length_b   1.000
_cell.length_c   1.000
_cell.angle_alpha   90.00
_cell.angle_beta   90.00
_cell.angle_gamma   90.00
#
_symmetry.space_group_name_H-M   'P 1'
#
loop_
_entity.id
_entity.type
_entity.pdbx_description
1 polymer ?
#
loop_
_entity_poly.entity_id
_entity_poly.type
_entity_poly.pdbx_seq_one_letter_code
_entity_poly.pdbx_strand_id
1 'polypeptide(L)'
;MISGLRVGGLRMSCLRLPYAAEAPFLRPSFQPSRLRRRSRLFETSFLAAAPKKKGERQKVVVISGPTGAGKSRLALELAKRLNGEIVSADSVQVYRGLDIGSAKPSLSERQEVPHHLVDILHPSEEYSVGQFYEDARQITGEILSRGRVPVVTGGTGLYLRWFIYGKPDVPKASPEITSEVHSELADLQRDGDWDAAVQFVVKAGDPGVQSLAANDWYRLRRRLEILKSSGAPPSAFQVPYNSFKEKLESSEIDASDIKSSTSELNDSTSKELDYDFICFFLSTQRLDLYRSIDLRCEDMLLDDGLLSEAKWLLDLGLLPNSNSATRAIGYRQAMDYLLMAREQGGWSSAKEYFSFLSEFQKASRNFAKRQLTWFRNEPIYQWIDASKPLENVLRFICDVYDDETGKLKVPRSLCMEKDISNLKEVRLLKAYRTKNRHFISREDCNGILDWVRRTQGEATISVR
;
A
#
# COMPACT_ATOMS: atom_id res chain seq x y z
N MET A 1 22.21 48.88 -48.22
CA MET A 1 22.16 49.31 -46.80
C MET A 1 21.17 48.39 -46.10
N ILE A 2 21.65 47.47 -45.27
CA ILE A 2 21.43 47.42 -43.80
C ILE A 2 19.92 47.26 -43.49
N SER A 3 19.36 46.26 -42.84
CA SER A 3 19.72 45.14 -41.94
C SER A 3 18.38 44.34 -41.81
N GLY A 4 18.21 43.15 -41.26
CA GLY A 4 18.93 42.32 -40.31
C GLY A 4 17.96 41.19 -39.89
N LEU A 5 18.55 40.08 -39.45
CA LEU A 5 17.97 38.76 -39.18
C LEU A 5 16.74 38.73 -38.25
N ARG A 6 15.85 37.75 -38.49
CA ARG A 6 15.28 36.94 -37.39
C ARG A 6 15.31 35.45 -37.72
N VAL A 7 15.76 34.71 -36.72
CA VAL A 7 16.09 33.30 -36.65
C VAL A 7 14.81 32.46 -36.60
N GLY A 8 14.69 31.48 -37.51
CA GLY A 8 13.66 30.45 -37.50
C GLY A 8 14.10 29.26 -36.65
N GLY A 9 13.35 28.96 -35.60
CA GLY A 9 13.50 27.74 -34.81
C GLY A 9 12.81 26.56 -35.48
N LEU A 10 13.57 25.52 -35.82
CA LEU A 10 13.06 24.23 -36.27
C LEU A 10 12.25 23.57 -35.13
N ARG A 11 10.94 23.35 -35.36
CA ARG A 11 10.18 22.33 -34.64
C ARG A 11 10.46 20.97 -35.27
N MET A 12 11.20 20.12 -34.58
CA MET A 12 11.31 18.71 -34.93
C MET A 12 9.99 18.00 -34.60
N SER A 13 9.26 17.64 -35.65
CA SER A 13 8.12 16.73 -35.64
C SER A 13 8.60 15.29 -35.47
N CYS A 14 8.47 14.73 -34.27
CA CYS A 14 8.55 13.27 -34.07
C CYS A 14 7.18 12.66 -34.40
N LEU A 15 7.09 12.06 -35.59
CA LEU A 15 6.00 11.19 -36.01
C LEU A 15 6.01 9.93 -35.12
N ARG A 16 4.96 9.73 -34.30
CA ARG A 16 4.68 8.43 -33.68
C ARG A 16 3.95 7.56 -34.70
N LEU A 17 4.56 6.44 -35.07
CA LEU A 17 3.94 5.38 -35.85
C LEU A 17 2.85 4.67 -35.02
N PRO A 18 1.71 4.29 -35.63
CA PRO A 18 0.62 3.64 -34.93
C PRO A 18 0.95 2.18 -34.60
N TYR A 19 0.59 1.78 -33.38
CA TYR A 19 0.67 0.43 -32.87
C TYR A 19 -0.40 -0.43 -33.56
N ALA A 20 0.02 -1.44 -34.30
CA ALA A 20 -0.84 -2.47 -34.87
C ALA A 20 -0.27 -3.84 -34.51
N ALA A 21 -1.10 -4.71 -33.94
CA ALA A 21 -1.01 -6.16 -34.13
C ALA A 21 -2.25 -6.84 -33.53
N GLU A 22 -3.08 -7.40 -34.40
CA GLU A 22 -3.89 -8.57 -34.07
C GLU A 22 -3.14 -9.86 -34.50
N ALA A 23 -3.47 -10.92 -33.77
CA ALA A 23 -3.54 -12.33 -34.16
C ALA A 23 -2.31 -13.26 -33.93
N PRO A 24 -2.60 -14.55 -33.62
CA PRO A 24 -1.85 -15.37 -32.67
C PRO A 24 -0.95 -16.41 -33.34
N PHE A 25 -0.08 -17.09 -32.59
CA PHE A 25 0.13 -18.56 -32.62
C PHE A 25 1.43 -18.99 -31.87
N LEU A 26 1.30 -20.13 -31.19
CA LEU A 26 2.30 -21.16 -30.86
C LEU A 26 3.36 -20.88 -29.77
N ARG A 27 3.18 -21.63 -28.66
CA ARG A 27 4.20 -21.96 -27.65
C ARG A 27 5.38 -22.70 -28.30
N PRO A 28 6.63 -22.36 -27.97
CA PRO A 28 7.74 -23.30 -28.09
C PRO A 28 8.14 -23.83 -26.71
N SER A 29 8.14 -25.16 -26.60
CA SER A 29 8.85 -25.93 -25.59
C SER A 29 10.36 -25.72 -25.74
N PHE A 30 11.05 -25.38 -24.65
CA PHE A 30 12.52 -25.30 -24.63
C PHE A 30 13.12 -26.36 -23.71
N GLN A 31 13.82 -27.31 -24.31
CA GLN A 31 14.84 -28.14 -23.66
C GLN A 31 16.20 -27.40 -23.71
N PRO A 32 17.09 -27.60 -22.74
CA PRO A 32 18.34 -26.84 -22.66
C PRO A 32 19.44 -27.50 -23.51
N SER A 33 19.93 -26.78 -24.53
CA SER A 33 21.18 -27.13 -25.21
C SER A 33 22.34 -26.27 -24.69
N ARG A 34 23.43 -26.94 -24.32
CA ARG A 34 24.67 -26.38 -23.80
C ARG A 34 25.43 -25.65 -24.90
N LEU A 35 25.67 -24.35 -24.75
CA LEU A 35 26.70 -23.63 -25.49
C LEU A 35 27.50 -22.73 -24.55
N ARG A 36 28.75 -23.17 -24.30
CA ARG A 36 29.80 -22.42 -23.61
C ARG A 36 30.11 -21.14 -24.40
N ARG A 37 29.95 -19.98 -23.76
CA ARG A 37 30.70 -18.76 -24.13
C ARG A 37 31.49 -18.28 -22.92
N ARG A 38 32.81 -18.28 -23.08
CA ARG A 38 33.78 -17.67 -22.18
C ARG A 38 33.64 -16.14 -22.27
N SER A 39 33.35 -15.48 -21.16
CA SER A 39 33.65 -14.07 -20.96
C SER A 39 34.23 -13.87 -19.56
N ARG A 40 35.20 -12.97 -19.51
CA ARG A 40 36.26 -12.80 -18.49
C ARG A 40 35.71 -12.64 -17.07
N LEU A 41 36.27 -13.39 -16.13
CA LEU A 41 36.08 -13.25 -14.70
C LEU A 41 36.79 -11.97 -14.23
N PHE A 42 36.05 -11.01 -13.71
CA PHE A 42 36.56 -10.10 -12.71
C PHE A 42 36.42 -10.81 -11.36
N GLU A 43 37.55 -11.21 -10.77
CA GLU A 43 37.60 -11.64 -9.37
C GLU A 43 37.35 -10.41 -8.47
N THR A 44 36.10 -10.20 -8.08
CA THR A 44 35.81 -9.48 -6.85
C THR A 44 35.85 -10.50 -5.72
N SER A 45 36.82 -10.37 -4.81
CA SER A 45 36.92 -11.22 -3.63
C SER A 45 35.63 -11.13 -2.83
N PHE A 46 34.83 -12.19 -2.85
CA PHE A 46 33.78 -12.39 -1.88
C PHE A 46 34.47 -12.63 -0.53
N LEU A 47 34.53 -11.60 0.31
CA LEU A 47 34.69 -11.83 1.74
C LEU A 47 33.46 -12.60 2.19
N ALA A 48 33.64 -13.91 2.37
CA ALA A 48 32.63 -14.78 2.95
C ALA A 48 32.16 -14.15 4.26
N ALA A 49 30.85 -13.94 4.38
CA ALA A 49 30.24 -13.46 5.61
C ALA A 49 30.68 -14.38 6.77
N ALA A 50 31.20 -13.78 7.84
CA ALA A 50 31.61 -14.50 9.02
C ALA A 50 30.45 -15.38 9.55
N PRO A 51 30.73 -16.60 10.04
CA PRO A 51 29.68 -17.47 10.55
C PRO A 51 29.00 -16.82 11.76
N LYS A 52 27.68 -16.64 11.67
CA LYS A 52 26.86 -15.99 12.71
C LYS A 52 26.89 -16.76 14.02
N LYS A 53 26.90 -16.03 15.14
CA LYS A 53 26.75 -16.60 16.48
C LYS A 53 25.40 -17.29 16.62
N LYS A 54 25.42 -18.49 17.21
CA LYS A 54 24.23 -19.31 17.48
C LYS A 54 23.37 -18.59 18.52
N GLY A 55 22.25 -17.98 18.10
CA GLY A 55 21.28 -17.33 18.99
C GLY A 55 20.83 -15.91 18.60
N GLU A 56 21.45 -15.26 17.63
CA GLU A 56 21.04 -13.90 17.20
C GLU A 56 19.93 -13.97 16.14
N ARG A 57 18.78 -13.33 16.45
CA ARG A 57 17.66 -13.17 15.51
C ARG A 57 18.07 -12.27 14.35
N GLN A 58 17.61 -12.60 13.14
CA GLN A 58 17.95 -11.82 11.95
C GLN A 58 17.17 -10.51 11.93
N LYS A 59 17.87 -9.40 11.64
CA LYS A 59 17.30 -8.05 11.58
C LYS A 59 16.49 -7.83 10.30
N VAL A 60 15.30 -7.24 10.45
CA VAL A 60 14.42 -6.80 9.37
C VAL A 60 14.06 -5.33 9.60
N VAL A 61 14.37 -4.47 8.64
CA VAL A 61 14.06 -3.03 8.76
C VAL A 61 12.70 -2.76 8.14
N VAL A 62 11.81 -2.11 8.89
CA VAL A 62 10.46 -1.75 8.42
C VAL A 62 10.32 -0.24 8.37
N ILE A 63 10.00 0.31 7.20
CA ILE A 63 9.76 1.74 6.99
C ILE A 63 8.30 1.96 6.61
N SER A 64 7.52 2.44 7.58
CA SER A 64 6.12 2.82 7.42
C SER A 64 5.93 4.33 7.49
N GLY A 65 4.69 4.81 7.34
CA GLY A 65 4.35 6.23 7.22
C GLY A 65 3.15 6.48 6.31
N PRO A 66 2.49 7.64 6.41
CA PRO A 66 1.36 7.96 5.55
C PRO A 66 1.79 8.15 4.08
N THR A 67 0.84 8.07 3.15
CA THR A 67 1.08 8.49 1.76
C THR A 67 1.56 9.95 1.70
N GLY A 68 2.52 10.25 0.82
CA GLY A 68 3.15 11.58 0.73
C GLY A 68 4.31 11.84 1.71
N ALA A 69 4.63 10.93 2.64
CA ALA A 69 5.70 11.14 3.63
C ALA A 69 7.14 10.88 3.11
N GLY A 70 7.32 10.43 1.86
CA GLY A 70 8.66 10.18 1.29
C GLY A 70 9.29 8.81 1.59
N LYS A 71 8.48 7.82 2.03
CA LYS A 71 8.94 6.47 2.38
C LYS A 71 9.78 5.78 1.30
N SER A 72 9.30 5.78 0.05
CA SER A 72 9.96 5.05 -1.05
C SER A 72 11.39 5.54 -1.27
N ARG A 73 11.60 6.86 -1.23
CA ARG A 73 12.93 7.46 -1.34
C ARG A 73 13.85 7.06 -0.19
N LEU A 74 13.34 7.08 1.05
CA LEU A 74 14.11 6.64 2.21
C LEU A 74 14.48 5.15 2.12
N ALA A 75 13.53 4.29 1.74
CA ALA A 75 13.74 2.86 1.62
C ALA A 75 14.77 2.51 0.53
N LEU A 76 14.69 3.18 -0.64
CA LEU A 76 15.64 3.01 -1.73
C LEU A 76 17.08 3.35 -1.29
N GLU A 77 17.27 4.54 -0.73
CA GLU A 77 18.61 4.99 -0.30
C GLU A 77 19.14 4.16 0.88
N LEU A 78 18.26 3.70 1.77
CA LEU A 78 18.66 2.82 2.86
C LEU A 78 19.10 1.45 2.34
N ALA A 79 18.33 0.85 1.44
CA ALA A 79 18.65 -0.46 0.87
C ALA A 79 20.00 -0.43 0.14
N LYS A 80 20.34 0.66 -0.57
CA LYS A 80 21.68 0.83 -1.15
C LYS A 80 22.80 0.76 -0.11
N ARG A 81 22.63 1.44 1.03
CA ARG A 81 23.64 1.49 2.11
C ARG A 81 23.81 0.18 2.86
N LEU A 82 22.69 -0.51 3.08
CA LEU A 82 22.66 -1.77 3.82
C LEU A 82 22.87 -3.01 2.93
N ASN A 83 23.17 -2.84 1.63
CA ASN A 83 23.19 -3.94 0.66
C ASN A 83 21.90 -4.80 0.75
N GLY A 84 20.77 -4.11 0.80
CA GLY A 84 19.46 -4.65 1.05
C GLY A 84 18.61 -4.83 -0.21
N GLU A 85 17.46 -5.45 -0.01
CA GLU A 85 16.39 -5.60 -1.01
C GLU A 85 15.07 -5.12 -0.41
N ILE A 86 14.19 -4.57 -1.24
CA ILE A 86 12.95 -3.95 -0.78
C ILE A 86 11.78 -4.91 -0.92
N VAL A 87 10.99 -5.09 0.13
CA VAL A 87 9.71 -5.79 0.09
C VAL A 87 8.57 -4.79 0.19
N SER A 88 7.75 -4.65 -0.85
CA SER A 88 6.63 -3.71 -0.83
C SER A 88 5.48 -4.24 0.03
N ALA A 89 5.05 -3.44 0.99
CA ALA A 89 3.87 -3.65 1.84
C ALA A 89 2.75 -2.65 1.48
N ASP A 90 2.48 -2.55 0.18
CA ASP A 90 1.42 -1.73 -0.42
C ASP A 90 0.43 -2.62 -1.17
N SER A 91 -0.87 -2.42 -0.95
CA SER A 91 -1.91 -3.29 -1.52
C SER A 91 -2.23 -2.98 -2.99
N VAL A 92 -1.65 -1.93 -3.57
CA VAL A 92 -1.92 -1.50 -4.95
C VAL A 92 -0.70 -1.72 -5.84
N GLN A 93 0.52 -1.55 -5.32
CA GLN A 93 1.75 -1.74 -6.10
C GLN A 93 1.97 -3.18 -6.61
N VAL A 94 1.23 -4.15 -6.07
CA VAL A 94 1.22 -5.54 -6.55
C VAL A 94 0.63 -5.68 -7.96
N TYR A 95 -0.19 -4.73 -8.42
CA TYR A 95 -0.91 -4.81 -9.69
C TYR A 95 -0.14 -4.19 -10.85
N ARG A 96 0.03 -4.95 -11.94
CA ARG A 96 0.62 -4.51 -13.21
C ARG A 96 -0.18 -3.37 -13.83
N GLY A 97 0.53 -2.37 -14.37
CA GLY A 97 -0.05 -1.23 -15.08
C GLY A 97 -0.74 -0.19 -14.19
N LEU A 98 -0.73 -0.38 -12.86
CA LEU A 98 -1.20 0.59 -11.87
C LEU A 98 0.00 1.29 -11.23
N ASP A 99 0.69 2.13 -11.99
CA ASP A 99 1.99 2.69 -11.65
C ASP A 99 1.88 4.09 -11.04
N ILE A 100 1.14 4.99 -11.70
CA ILE A 100 1.01 6.41 -11.35
C ILE A 100 0.20 6.54 -10.07
N GLY A 101 -1.01 5.97 -10.00
CA GLY A 101 -1.88 6.11 -8.84
C GLY A 101 -1.31 5.46 -7.57
N SER A 102 -0.49 4.41 -7.71
CA SER A 102 0.17 3.74 -6.58
C SER A 102 1.53 4.38 -6.20
N ALA A 103 2.01 5.35 -7.00
CA ALA A 103 3.41 5.79 -7.05
C ALA A 103 4.39 4.64 -6.87
N LYS A 104 4.25 3.69 -7.77
CA LYS A 104 5.16 2.55 -7.88
C LYS A 104 6.57 3.07 -8.17
N PRO A 105 7.62 2.48 -7.58
CA PRO A 105 8.99 2.79 -7.97
C PRO A 105 9.17 2.64 -9.48
N SER A 106 9.88 3.57 -10.09
CA SER A 106 10.22 3.55 -11.51
C SER A 106 11.10 2.34 -11.87
N LEU A 107 11.16 1.98 -13.15
CA LEU A 107 12.03 0.89 -13.60
C LEU A 107 13.52 1.14 -13.29
N SER A 108 13.98 2.40 -13.35
CA SER A 108 15.34 2.77 -12.97
C SER A 108 15.60 2.53 -11.48
N GLU A 109 14.68 2.93 -10.59
CA GLU A 109 14.82 2.68 -9.15
C GLU A 109 14.83 1.17 -8.83
N ARG A 110 14.04 0.37 -9.56
CA ARG A 110 14.01 -1.09 -9.42
C ARG A 110 15.25 -1.80 -9.99
N GLN A 111 15.96 -1.17 -10.92
CA GLN A 111 17.25 -1.67 -11.41
C GLN A 111 18.37 -1.40 -10.41
N GLU A 112 18.28 -0.29 -9.66
CA GLU A 112 19.26 0.06 -8.62
C GLU A 112 19.14 -0.85 -7.38
N VAL A 113 17.92 -1.16 -6.95
CA VAL A 113 17.64 -2.05 -5.81
C VAL A 113 16.50 -3.00 -6.18
N PRO A 114 16.64 -4.33 -5.97
CA PRO A 114 15.55 -5.27 -6.17
C PRO A 114 14.32 -4.91 -5.33
N HIS A 115 13.16 -4.80 -5.99
CA HIS A 115 11.87 -4.60 -5.34
C HIS A 115 11.00 -5.84 -5.53
N HIS A 116 10.50 -6.37 -4.42
CA HIS A 116 9.63 -7.53 -4.36
C HIS A 116 8.19 -7.13 -4.08
N LEU A 117 7.24 -8.01 -4.44
CA LEU A 117 5.79 -7.77 -4.32
C LEU A 117 5.32 -6.53 -5.09
N VAL A 118 5.92 -6.30 -6.25
CA VAL A 118 5.57 -5.23 -7.19
C VAL A 118 5.32 -5.89 -8.55
N ASP A 119 4.22 -5.53 -9.23
CA ASP A 119 3.84 -6.08 -10.55
C ASP A 119 3.69 -7.61 -10.59
N ILE A 120 3.28 -8.21 -9.48
CA ILE A 120 3.09 -9.67 -9.36
C ILE A 120 1.73 -10.14 -9.86
N LEU A 121 0.73 -9.25 -9.98
CA LEU A 121 -0.65 -9.61 -10.32
C LEU A 121 -1.22 -8.78 -11.48
N HIS A 122 -2.15 -9.37 -12.23
CA HIS A 122 -3.05 -8.66 -13.12
C HIS A 122 -4.13 -7.90 -12.31
N PRO A 123 -4.62 -6.73 -12.75
CA PRO A 123 -5.61 -5.95 -11.99
C PRO A 123 -6.96 -6.64 -11.73
N SER A 124 -7.29 -7.67 -12.49
CA SER A 124 -8.50 -8.48 -12.28
C SER A 124 -8.36 -9.50 -11.15
N GLU A 125 -7.14 -9.77 -10.68
CA GLU A 125 -6.85 -10.74 -9.62
C GLU A 125 -7.03 -10.11 -8.23
N GLU A 126 -7.38 -10.95 -7.24
CA GLU A 126 -7.52 -10.52 -5.84
C GLU A 126 -6.25 -10.82 -5.04
N TYR A 127 -5.89 -9.89 -4.14
CA TYR A 127 -4.74 -10.05 -3.25
C TYR A 127 -5.12 -9.78 -1.79
N SER A 128 -5.06 -10.84 -1.00
CA SER A 128 -5.43 -10.81 0.41
C SER A 128 -4.25 -10.53 1.33
N VAL A 129 -4.51 -10.04 2.54
CA VAL A 129 -3.47 -9.92 3.57
C VAL A 129 -2.86 -11.27 3.96
N GLY A 130 -3.61 -12.36 3.83
CA GLY A 130 -3.09 -13.72 4.04
C GLY A 130 -2.03 -14.10 3.01
N GLN A 131 -2.27 -13.82 1.73
CA GLN A 131 -1.27 -14.03 0.67
C GLN A 131 -0.06 -13.13 0.87
N PHE A 132 -0.27 -11.84 1.14
CA PHE A 132 0.83 -10.93 1.48
C PHE A 132 1.70 -11.47 2.62
N TYR A 133 1.10 -12.00 3.68
CA TYR A 133 1.85 -12.57 4.79
C TYR A 133 2.75 -13.71 4.32
N GLU A 134 2.23 -14.70 3.59
CA GLU A 134 3.03 -15.83 3.13
C GLU A 134 4.14 -15.39 2.18
N ASP A 135 3.80 -14.59 1.17
CA ASP A 135 4.75 -14.16 0.14
C ASP A 135 5.85 -13.28 0.75
N ALA A 136 5.48 -12.30 1.60
CA ALA A 136 6.46 -11.41 2.24
C ALA A 136 7.39 -12.17 3.20
N ARG A 137 6.88 -13.16 3.94
CA ARG A 137 7.69 -13.99 4.85
C ARG A 137 8.65 -14.88 4.08
N GLN A 138 8.18 -15.51 3.00
CA GLN A 138 9.04 -16.29 2.11
C GLN A 138 10.17 -15.44 1.54
N ILE A 139 9.83 -14.31 0.91
CA ILE A 139 10.80 -13.38 0.30
C ILE A 139 11.79 -12.85 1.33
N THR A 140 11.34 -12.52 2.53
CA THR A 140 12.22 -12.08 3.63
C THR A 140 13.25 -13.17 3.97
N GLY A 141 12.82 -14.42 4.09
CA GLY A 141 13.72 -15.56 4.30
C GLY A 141 14.72 -15.75 3.16
N GLU A 142 14.30 -15.56 1.92
CA GLU A 142 15.17 -15.64 0.74
C GLU A 142 16.20 -14.50 0.67
N ILE A 143 15.82 -13.26 1.01
CA ILE A 143 16.74 -12.12 1.10
C ILE A 143 17.80 -12.41 2.16
N LEU A 144 17.36 -12.89 3.33
CA LEU A 144 18.22 -13.23 4.44
C LEU A 144 19.18 -14.39 4.11
N SER A 145 18.75 -15.40 3.35
CA SER A 145 19.59 -16.53 2.94
C SER A 145 20.69 -16.12 1.94
N ARG A 146 20.46 -15.05 1.16
CA ARG A 146 21.47 -14.39 0.32
C ARG A 146 22.44 -13.49 1.11
N GLY A 147 22.28 -13.38 2.43
CA GLY A 147 23.09 -12.50 3.27
C GLY A 147 22.81 -11.01 3.08
N ARG A 148 21.63 -10.66 2.55
CA ARG A 148 21.19 -9.28 2.32
C ARG A 148 20.20 -8.83 3.37
N VAL A 149 19.96 -7.52 3.44
CA VAL A 149 19.07 -6.89 4.42
C VAL A 149 17.65 -6.72 3.86
N PRO A 150 16.61 -7.32 4.46
CA PRO A 150 15.24 -7.06 4.08
C PRO A 150 14.82 -5.67 4.57
N VAL A 151 14.46 -4.80 3.63
CA VAL A 151 13.87 -3.48 3.89
C VAL A 151 12.41 -3.50 3.46
N VAL A 152 11.50 -3.69 4.43
CA VAL A 152 10.06 -3.73 4.16
C VAL A 152 9.52 -2.30 4.19
N THR A 153 8.85 -1.86 3.12
CA THR A 153 8.29 -0.50 3.07
C THR A 153 6.86 -0.47 2.59
N GLY A 154 6.02 0.34 3.22
CA GLY A 154 4.61 0.44 2.86
C GLY A 154 3.80 1.26 3.85
N GLY A 155 2.48 1.25 3.67
CA GLY A 155 1.56 1.97 4.55
C GLY A 155 0.30 1.19 4.92
N THR A 156 0.23 -0.08 4.53
CA THR A 156 -0.92 -0.94 4.79
C THR A 156 -0.79 -1.56 6.19
N GLY A 157 -1.44 -0.94 7.18
CA GLY A 157 -1.28 -1.31 8.60
C GLY A 157 -1.55 -2.78 8.90
N LEU A 158 -2.61 -3.36 8.32
CA LEU A 158 -2.95 -4.77 8.55
C LEU A 158 -1.91 -5.73 7.95
N TYR A 159 -1.35 -5.41 6.78
CA TYR A 159 -0.27 -6.17 6.15
C TYR A 159 0.95 -6.22 7.07
N LEU A 160 1.41 -5.04 7.49
CA LEU A 160 2.58 -4.92 8.36
C LEU A 160 2.36 -5.58 9.73
N ARG A 161 1.16 -5.44 10.32
CA ARG A 161 0.83 -6.11 11.59
C ARG A 161 0.93 -7.63 11.45
N TRP A 162 0.35 -8.22 10.41
CA TRP A 162 0.43 -9.67 10.23
C TRP A 162 1.85 -10.13 9.92
N PHE A 163 2.59 -9.37 9.11
CA PHE A 163 3.98 -9.69 8.80
C PHE A 163 4.89 -9.69 10.04
N ILE A 164 4.69 -8.73 10.97
CA ILE A 164 5.47 -8.61 12.20
C ILE A 164 5.05 -9.65 13.22
N TYR A 165 3.76 -9.72 13.54
CA TYR A 165 3.26 -10.47 14.70
C TYR A 165 2.73 -11.87 14.36
N GLY A 166 2.56 -12.19 13.08
CA GLY A 166 1.87 -13.38 12.62
C GLY A 166 0.41 -13.11 12.25
N LYS A 167 -0.13 -14.01 11.41
CA LYS A 167 -1.56 -14.01 11.05
C LYS A 167 -2.36 -14.95 11.94
N PRO A 168 -3.67 -14.68 12.17
CA PRO A 168 -4.59 -15.65 12.75
C PRO A 168 -4.63 -16.94 11.93
N ASP A 169 -4.78 -18.08 12.60
CA ASP A 169 -4.91 -19.39 11.95
C ASP A 169 -6.36 -19.66 11.53
N VAL A 170 -6.87 -18.79 10.65
CA VAL A 170 -8.24 -18.90 10.12
C VAL A 170 -8.18 -19.64 8.79
N PRO A 171 -8.95 -20.73 8.61
CA PRO A 171 -8.98 -21.44 7.34
C PRO A 171 -9.50 -20.55 6.20
N LYS A 172 -8.98 -20.78 5.00
CA LYS A 172 -9.49 -20.13 3.79
C LYS A 172 -10.79 -20.84 3.39
N ALA A 173 -11.84 -20.06 3.17
CA ALA A 173 -13.09 -20.61 2.64
C ALA A 173 -12.87 -21.14 1.22
N SER A 174 -13.48 -22.29 0.90
CA SER A 174 -13.44 -22.84 -0.45
C SER A 174 -14.35 -22.02 -1.38
N PRO A 175 -14.12 -22.06 -2.71
CA PRO A 175 -14.99 -21.38 -3.67
C PRO A 175 -16.47 -21.77 -3.54
N GLU A 176 -16.75 -23.02 -3.18
CA GLU A 176 -18.09 -23.54 -2.95
C GLU A 176 -18.76 -22.84 -1.76
N ILE A 177 -18.05 -22.72 -0.63
CA ILE A 177 -18.55 -22.02 0.56
C ILE A 177 -18.76 -20.54 0.26
N THR A 178 -17.83 -19.89 -0.44
CA THR A 178 -17.99 -18.48 -0.82
C THR A 178 -19.22 -18.28 -1.73
N SER A 179 -19.44 -19.17 -2.69
CA SER A 179 -20.63 -19.12 -3.57
C SER A 179 -21.92 -19.37 -2.80
N GLU A 180 -21.92 -20.34 -1.88
CA GLU A 180 -23.06 -20.65 -1.02
C GLU A 180 -23.44 -19.46 -0.15
N VAL A 181 -22.47 -18.88 0.56
CA VAL A 181 -22.67 -17.68 1.40
C VAL A 181 -23.18 -16.49 0.58
N HIS A 182 -22.64 -16.30 -0.62
CA HIS A 182 -23.13 -15.25 -1.50
C HIS A 182 -24.60 -15.47 -1.88
N SER A 183 -24.98 -16.71 -2.21
CA SER A 183 -26.37 -17.05 -2.54
C SER A 183 -27.31 -16.86 -1.36
N GLU A 184 -26.92 -17.29 -0.15
CA GLU A 184 -27.76 -17.18 1.05
C GLU A 184 -28.07 -15.74 1.45
N LEU A 185 -27.12 -14.82 1.21
CA LEU A 185 -27.26 -13.42 1.56
C LEU A 185 -27.75 -12.55 0.38
N ALA A 186 -27.91 -13.12 -0.81
CA ALA A 186 -28.19 -12.37 -2.04
C ALA A 186 -29.51 -11.59 -1.94
N ASP A 187 -30.60 -12.24 -1.51
CA ASP A 187 -31.91 -11.61 -1.41
C ASP A 187 -31.91 -10.52 -0.33
N LEU A 188 -31.36 -10.81 0.85
CA LEU A 188 -31.25 -9.84 1.95
C LEU A 188 -30.44 -8.61 1.55
N GLN A 189 -29.34 -8.82 0.83
CA GLN A 189 -28.50 -7.72 0.35
C GLN A 189 -29.20 -6.90 -0.76
N ARG A 190 -29.92 -7.56 -1.68
CA ARG A 190 -30.69 -6.89 -2.73
C ARG A 190 -31.79 -6.02 -2.13
N ASP A 191 -32.49 -6.54 -1.13
CA ASP A 191 -33.63 -5.87 -0.51
C ASP A 191 -33.17 -4.85 0.56
N GLY A 192 -31.86 -4.81 0.87
CA GLY A 192 -31.27 -3.88 1.83
C GLY A 192 -31.60 -4.23 3.29
N ASP A 193 -32.04 -5.46 3.55
CA ASP A 193 -32.46 -5.92 4.88
C ASP A 193 -31.26 -6.33 5.73
N TRP A 194 -30.53 -5.31 6.20
CA TRP A 194 -29.35 -5.47 7.02
C TRP A 194 -29.64 -6.19 8.35
N ASP A 195 -30.74 -5.84 9.01
CA ASP A 195 -31.06 -6.40 10.32
C ASP A 195 -31.39 -7.89 10.21
N ALA A 196 -32.14 -8.31 9.19
CA ALA A 196 -32.37 -9.72 8.94
C ALA A 196 -31.08 -10.48 8.62
N ALA A 197 -30.15 -9.89 7.86
CA ALA A 197 -28.85 -10.51 7.56
C ALA A 197 -27.98 -10.66 8.81
N VAL A 198 -27.96 -9.65 9.69
CA VAL A 198 -27.29 -9.73 11.00
C VAL A 198 -27.90 -10.88 11.80
N GLN A 199 -29.23 -10.94 11.93
CA GLN A 199 -29.90 -12.01 12.67
C GLN A 199 -29.66 -13.40 12.07
N PHE A 200 -29.57 -13.51 10.74
CA PHE A 200 -29.24 -14.75 10.06
C PHE A 200 -27.87 -15.28 10.51
N VAL A 201 -26.83 -14.43 10.49
CA VAL A 201 -25.48 -14.84 10.89
C VAL A 201 -25.33 -15.04 12.41
N VAL A 202 -26.07 -14.27 13.23
CA VAL A 202 -26.15 -14.53 14.68
C VAL A 202 -26.70 -15.94 14.94
N LYS A 203 -27.81 -16.31 14.30
CA LYS A 203 -28.42 -17.65 14.43
C LYS A 203 -27.52 -18.76 13.92
N ALA A 204 -26.69 -18.47 12.92
CA ALA A 204 -25.70 -19.42 12.42
C ALA A 204 -24.57 -19.71 13.43
N GLY A 205 -24.37 -18.85 14.44
CA GLY A 205 -23.40 -19.07 15.52
C GLY A 205 -22.36 -17.97 15.71
N ASP A 206 -22.52 -16.80 15.09
CA ASP A 206 -21.61 -15.67 15.30
C ASP A 206 -22.33 -14.42 15.82
N PRO A 207 -22.52 -14.27 17.15
CA PRO A 207 -23.14 -13.09 17.74
C PRO A 207 -22.32 -11.81 17.52
N GLY A 208 -21.02 -11.91 17.24
CA GLY A 208 -20.13 -10.76 17.07
C GLY A 208 -20.47 -9.89 15.86
N VAL A 209 -21.26 -10.39 14.90
CA VAL A 209 -21.75 -9.62 13.75
C VAL A 209 -22.61 -8.42 14.14
N GLN A 210 -23.21 -8.41 15.33
CA GLN A 210 -23.99 -7.29 15.86
C GLN A 210 -23.15 -6.01 16.06
N SER A 211 -21.84 -6.16 16.22
CA SER A 211 -20.90 -5.04 16.36
C SER A 211 -20.45 -4.42 15.03
N LEU A 212 -20.86 -5.01 13.89
CA LEU A 212 -20.52 -4.47 12.57
C LEU A 212 -21.23 -3.15 12.31
N ALA A 213 -20.55 -2.27 11.60
CA ALA A 213 -21.18 -1.06 11.08
C ALA A 213 -22.34 -1.44 10.13
N ALA A 214 -23.40 -0.65 10.16
CA ALA A 214 -24.56 -0.86 9.30
C ALA A 214 -24.15 -0.99 7.82
N ASN A 215 -24.74 -1.98 7.13
CA ASN A 215 -24.49 -2.29 5.72
C ASN A 215 -23.05 -2.71 5.38
N ASP A 216 -22.25 -3.15 6.36
CA ASP A 216 -20.95 -3.78 6.10
C ASP A 216 -21.12 -5.24 5.62
N TRP A 217 -21.76 -5.40 4.46
CA TRP A 217 -22.05 -6.69 3.84
C TRP A 217 -20.79 -7.49 3.55
N TYR A 218 -19.66 -6.82 3.28
CA TYR A 218 -18.38 -7.48 3.08
C TYR A 218 -17.92 -8.19 4.36
N ARG A 219 -17.89 -7.50 5.50
CA ARG A 219 -17.49 -8.15 6.76
C ARG A 219 -18.51 -9.18 7.20
N LEU A 220 -19.80 -8.93 7.04
CA LEU A 220 -20.84 -9.90 7.38
C LEU A 220 -20.70 -11.21 6.60
N ARG A 221 -20.55 -11.15 5.27
CA ARG A 221 -20.24 -12.32 4.42
C ARG A 221 -18.98 -13.03 4.89
N ARG A 222 -17.88 -12.29 5.11
CA ARG A 222 -16.61 -12.89 5.52
C ARG A 222 -16.70 -13.64 6.85
N ARG A 223 -17.52 -13.15 7.80
CA ARG A 223 -17.74 -13.80 9.09
C ARG A 223 -18.51 -15.12 8.93
N LEU A 224 -19.54 -15.13 8.09
CA LEU A 224 -20.29 -16.34 7.76
C LEU A 224 -19.42 -17.37 7.00
N GLU A 225 -18.58 -16.93 6.05
CA GLU A 225 -17.61 -17.79 5.36
C GLU A 225 -16.65 -18.49 6.35
N ILE A 226 -16.13 -17.76 7.34
CA ILE A 226 -15.24 -18.31 8.37
C ILE A 226 -16.01 -19.33 9.21
N LEU A 227 -17.24 -19.00 9.63
CA LEU A 227 -18.09 -19.86 10.43
C LEU A 227 -18.40 -21.18 9.71
N LYS A 228 -18.77 -21.12 8.43
CA LYS A 228 -19.05 -22.30 7.62
C LYS A 228 -17.81 -23.14 7.31
N SER A 229 -16.67 -22.50 7.04
CA SER A 229 -15.43 -23.21 6.73
C SER A 229 -14.76 -23.85 7.93
N SER A 230 -14.97 -23.33 9.14
CA SER A 230 -14.29 -23.79 10.34
C SER A 230 -15.18 -24.39 11.42
N GLY A 231 -16.49 -24.17 11.35
CA GLY A 231 -17.44 -24.47 12.42
C GLY A 231 -17.38 -23.50 13.60
N ALA A 232 -16.51 -22.48 13.58
CA ALA A 232 -16.33 -21.53 14.67
C ALA A 232 -16.34 -20.07 14.18
N PRO A 233 -16.85 -19.11 14.98
CA PRO A 233 -16.83 -17.71 14.60
C PRO A 233 -15.40 -17.16 14.60
N PRO A 234 -15.13 -16.03 13.90
CA PRO A 234 -13.81 -15.40 13.86
C PRO A 234 -13.19 -15.11 15.24
N SER A 235 -14.02 -14.88 16.26
CA SER A 235 -13.58 -14.63 17.63
C SER A 235 -12.95 -15.85 18.32
N ALA A 236 -13.17 -17.06 17.80
CA ALA A 236 -12.54 -18.28 18.30
C ALA A 236 -11.06 -18.39 17.88
N PHE A 237 -10.64 -17.61 16.87
CA PHE A 237 -9.27 -17.63 16.36
C PHE A 237 -8.44 -16.55 17.03
N GLN A 238 -7.35 -16.97 17.67
CA GLN A 238 -6.43 -16.04 18.31
C GLN A 238 -5.77 -15.13 17.27
N VAL A 239 -5.80 -13.82 17.54
CA VAL A 239 -5.04 -12.83 16.77
C VAL A 239 -3.70 -12.63 17.46
N PRO A 240 -2.56 -13.00 16.85
CA PRO A 240 -1.26 -12.96 17.51
C PRO A 240 -0.89 -11.60 18.11
N TYR A 241 -1.29 -10.51 17.45
CA TYR A 241 -1.09 -9.15 17.94
C TYR A 241 -1.74 -8.88 19.30
N ASN A 242 -2.92 -9.44 19.59
CA ASN A 242 -3.61 -9.17 20.85
C ASN A 242 -2.79 -9.69 22.04
N SER A 243 -2.26 -10.90 21.91
CA SER A 243 -1.39 -11.50 22.93
C SER A 243 -0.06 -10.77 23.09
N PHE A 244 0.47 -10.18 22.01
CA PHE A 244 1.62 -9.28 22.12
C PHE A 244 1.27 -8.00 22.89
N LYS A 245 0.10 -7.39 22.60
CA LYS A 245 -0.36 -6.15 23.23
C LYS A 245 -0.63 -6.32 24.74
N GLU A 246 -1.33 -7.39 25.12
CA GLU A 246 -1.63 -7.71 26.53
C GLU A 246 -0.34 -7.89 27.35
N LYS A 247 0.68 -8.54 26.78
CA LYS A 247 1.99 -8.71 27.44
C LYS A 247 2.69 -7.38 27.67
N LEU A 248 2.71 -6.51 26.66
CA LEU A 248 3.32 -5.18 26.80
C LEU A 248 2.65 -4.38 27.93
N GLU A 249 1.32 -4.39 27.96
CA GLU A 249 0.53 -3.72 29.00
C GLU A 249 0.79 -4.33 30.40
N SER A 250 0.89 -5.66 30.51
CA SER A 250 1.24 -6.32 31.79
C SER A 250 2.66 -5.99 32.27
N SER A 251 3.63 -5.86 31.35
CA SER A 251 5.02 -5.52 31.70
C SER A 251 5.18 -4.06 32.14
N GLU A 252 4.34 -3.15 31.65
CA GLU A 252 4.30 -1.75 32.10
C GLU A 252 3.69 -1.62 33.50
N ILE A 253 2.72 -2.49 33.86
CA ILE A 253 2.11 -2.54 35.19
C ILE A 253 3.11 -3.12 36.23
N ASP A 254 3.80 -4.21 35.91
CA ASP A 254 4.81 -4.83 36.79
C ASP A 254 6.03 -3.93 37.06
N ALA A 255 6.37 -3.02 36.12
CA ALA A 255 7.43 -2.03 36.33
C ALA A 255 7.03 -0.92 37.33
N SER A 256 5.73 -0.74 37.58
CA SER A 256 5.19 0.25 38.51
C SER A 256 4.87 -0.31 39.91
N ASP A 257 4.71 -1.64 40.05
CA ASP A 257 4.40 -2.31 41.32
C ASP A 257 5.49 -3.33 41.70
N ILE A 258 6.60 -2.86 42.27
CA ILE A 258 7.50 -3.75 43.02
C ILE A 258 6.89 -4.00 44.40
N LYS A 259 6.13 -5.09 44.54
CA LYS A 259 6.18 -6.02 45.69
C LYS A 259 5.22 -7.21 45.53
N SER A 260 5.80 -8.41 45.62
CA SER A 260 5.17 -9.71 45.97
C SER A 260 4.20 -10.25 44.91
N SER A 261 4.29 -11.48 44.41
CA SER A 261 4.88 -12.72 44.92
C SER A 261 4.88 -13.74 43.78
N THR A 262 5.87 -14.63 43.80
CA THR A 262 5.98 -15.84 42.98
C THR A 262 4.79 -16.79 43.11
N SER A 263 4.24 -17.25 41.98
CA SER A 263 3.73 -18.61 41.83
C SER A 263 3.54 -19.00 40.35
N GLU A 264 4.38 -19.95 39.93
CA GLU A 264 4.08 -21.12 39.09
C GLU A 264 3.52 -20.96 37.66
N LEU A 265 4.45 -21.10 36.71
CA LEU A 265 4.43 -21.99 35.54
C LEU A 265 3.05 -22.34 34.94
N ASN A 266 2.65 -21.55 33.94
CA ASN A 266 1.87 -22.05 32.83
C ASN A 266 2.73 -21.97 31.56
N ASP A 267 2.94 -23.14 30.95
CA ASP A 267 3.59 -23.38 29.66
C ASP A 267 2.76 -22.81 28.50
N SER A 268 2.60 -21.49 28.47
CA SER A 268 2.08 -20.80 27.30
C SER A 268 3.26 -20.62 26.33
N THR A 269 3.43 -21.57 25.43
CA THR A 269 4.46 -21.56 24.38
C THR A 269 4.59 -20.17 23.77
N SER A 270 5.65 -19.51 24.20
CA SER A 270 6.02 -18.14 23.91
C SER A 270 6.53 -18.06 22.48
N LYS A 271 5.74 -17.52 21.55
CA LYS A 271 6.32 -17.08 20.29
C LYS A 271 6.90 -15.68 20.48
N GLU A 272 8.17 -15.61 20.87
CA GLU A 272 8.99 -14.44 20.59
C GLU A 272 8.93 -14.13 19.08
N LEU A 273 9.03 -12.86 18.68
CA LEU A 273 9.05 -12.51 17.26
C LEU A 273 10.22 -13.22 16.57
N ASP A 274 9.94 -13.84 15.42
CA ASP A 274 10.93 -14.67 14.70
C ASP A 274 12.08 -13.85 14.09
N TYR A 275 11.90 -12.53 13.97
CA TYR A 275 12.91 -11.57 13.51
C TYR A 275 13.09 -10.45 14.52
N ASP A 276 14.26 -9.80 14.47
CA ASP A 276 14.50 -8.53 15.13
C ASP A 276 14.00 -7.40 14.23
N PHE A 277 12.76 -6.96 14.46
CA PHE A 277 12.11 -5.94 13.65
C PHE A 277 12.50 -4.54 14.12
N ILE A 278 13.17 -3.79 13.24
CA ILE A 278 13.53 -2.38 13.46
C ILE A 278 12.51 -1.52 12.71
N CYS A 279 11.48 -1.08 13.43
CA CYS A 279 10.31 -0.43 12.84
C CYS A 279 10.36 1.11 12.98
N PHE A 280 10.34 1.80 11.85
CA PHE A 280 10.26 3.26 11.77
C PHE A 280 8.97 3.72 11.12
N PHE A 281 8.38 4.79 11.66
CA PHE A 281 7.23 5.47 11.09
C PHE A 281 7.63 6.90 10.70
N LEU A 282 7.80 7.12 9.39
CA LEU A 282 8.19 8.40 8.83
C LEU A 282 6.96 9.30 8.66
N SER A 283 6.95 10.48 9.27
CA SER A 283 5.83 11.44 9.16
C SER A 283 6.31 12.88 9.27
N THR A 284 5.50 13.83 8.83
CA THR A 284 5.73 15.27 9.00
C THR A 284 4.51 15.93 9.66
N GLN A 285 4.58 17.23 9.91
CA GLN A 285 3.44 18.02 10.39
C GLN A 285 2.24 17.84 9.46
N ARG A 286 1.05 17.75 10.06
CA ARG A 286 -0.13 17.27 9.33
C ARG A 286 -0.57 18.21 8.20
N LEU A 287 -0.35 19.52 8.37
CA LEU A 287 -0.63 20.50 7.33
C LEU A 287 0.29 20.33 6.11
N ASP A 288 1.58 20.10 6.33
CA ASP A 288 2.55 19.89 5.25
C ASP A 288 2.35 18.55 4.56
N LEU A 289 1.94 17.53 5.33
CA LEU A 289 1.49 16.25 4.78
C LEU A 289 0.28 16.45 3.85
N TYR A 290 -0.74 17.20 4.27
CA TYR A 290 -1.92 17.47 3.42
C TYR A 290 -1.57 18.26 2.16
N ARG A 291 -0.70 19.27 2.26
CA ARG A 291 -0.20 20.01 1.09
C ARG A 291 0.53 19.09 0.11
N SER A 292 1.37 18.19 0.62
CA SER A 292 2.13 17.24 -0.21
C SER A 292 1.23 16.21 -0.87
N ILE A 293 0.19 15.74 -0.16
CA ILE A 293 -0.82 14.83 -0.71
C ILE A 293 -1.61 15.53 -1.83
N ASP A 294 -2.05 16.77 -1.60
CA ASP A 294 -2.86 17.50 -2.56
C ASP A 294 -2.08 17.77 -3.85
N LEU A 295 -0.83 18.21 -3.72
CA LEU A 295 0.07 18.40 -4.86
C LEU A 295 0.31 17.08 -5.62
N ARG A 296 0.56 15.99 -4.90
CA ARG A 296 0.76 14.67 -5.52
C ARG A 296 -0.48 14.20 -6.28
N CYS A 297 -1.69 14.48 -5.77
CA CYS A 297 -2.93 14.20 -6.50
C CYS A 297 -3.01 14.98 -7.82
N GLU A 298 -2.53 16.24 -7.84
CA GLU A 298 -2.43 17.01 -9.08
C GLU A 298 -1.36 16.45 -10.03
N ASP A 299 -0.17 16.13 -9.51
CA ASP A 299 0.94 15.56 -10.30
C ASP A 299 0.51 14.26 -11.01
N MET A 300 -0.30 13.43 -10.35
CA MET A 300 -0.84 12.19 -10.92
C MET A 300 -1.80 12.41 -12.10
N LEU A 301 -2.33 13.62 -12.29
CA LEU A 301 -3.31 13.94 -13.34
C LEU A 301 -2.71 14.72 -14.50
N LEU A 302 -1.43 15.09 -14.42
CA LEU A 302 -0.71 15.69 -15.54
C LEU A 302 -0.60 14.68 -16.69
N ASP A 303 -0.62 15.20 -17.92
CA ASP A 303 -0.46 14.41 -19.15
C ASP A 303 -1.33 13.15 -19.21
N ASP A 304 -2.61 13.25 -18.83
CA ASP A 304 -3.59 12.17 -18.75
C ASP A 304 -3.31 11.00 -17.77
N GLY A 305 -2.19 11.06 -17.03
CA GLY A 305 -1.63 10.02 -16.16
C GLY A 305 -2.61 9.02 -15.51
N LEU A 306 -3.08 9.32 -14.30
CA LEU A 306 -3.97 8.43 -13.54
C LEU A 306 -5.29 8.13 -14.30
N LEU A 307 -5.77 9.07 -15.12
CA LEU A 307 -6.98 8.87 -15.90
C LEU A 307 -6.78 7.80 -16.99
N SER A 308 -5.60 7.72 -17.59
CA SER A 308 -5.23 6.68 -18.55
C SER A 308 -5.21 5.29 -17.91
N GLU A 309 -4.64 5.15 -16.71
CA GLU A 309 -4.67 3.88 -15.96
C GLU A 309 -6.10 3.49 -15.55
N ALA A 310 -6.90 4.45 -15.08
CA ALA A 310 -8.30 4.22 -14.74
C ALA A 310 -9.16 3.86 -15.96
N LYS A 311 -8.91 4.49 -17.11
CA LYS A 311 -9.54 4.11 -18.38
C LYS A 311 -9.19 2.67 -18.74
N TRP A 312 -7.91 2.28 -18.62
CA TRP A 312 -7.49 0.92 -18.90
C TRP A 312 -8.23 -0.12 -18.03
N LEU A 313 -8.41 0.16 -16.74
CA LEU A 313 -9.24 -0.69 -15.87
C LEU A 313 -10.68 -0.83 -16.37
N LEU A 314 -11.30 0.27 -16.82
CA LEU A 314 -12.65 0.24 -17.40
C LEU A 314 -12.69 -0.52 -18.74
N ASP A 315 -11.65 -0.39 -19.56
CA ASP A 315 -11.55 -1.09 -20.85
C ASP A 315 -11.36 -2.61 -20.66
N LEU A 316 -10.79 -3.04 -19.54
CA LEU A 316 -10.77 -4.45 -19.12
C LEU A 316 -12.14 -4.97 -18.67
N GLY A 317 -13.17 -4.13 -18.66
CA GLY A 317 -14.52 -4.47 -18.19
C GLY A 317 -14.66 -4.48 -16.66
N LEU A 318 -13.68 -3.95 -15.93
CA LEU A 318 -13.76 -3.85 -14.47
C LEU A 318 -14.60 -2.63 -14.07
N LEU A 319 -15.48 -2.81 -13.08
CA LEU A 319 -16.30 -1.75 -12.54
C LEU A 319 -15.63 -1.10 -11.31
N PRO A 320 -15.89 0.18 -11.01
CA PRO A 320 -15.46 0.79 -9.77
C PRO A 320 -15.91 -0.03 -8.56
N ASN A 321 -15.03 -0.17 -7.57
CA ASN A 321 -15.27 -0.94 -6.35
C ASN A 321 -15.49 -2.46 -6.53
N SER A 322 -15.33 -3.02 -7.73
CA SER A 322 -15.54 -4.45 -7.98
C SER A 322 -14.52 -5.33 -7.24
N ASN A 323 -13.26 -4.90 -7.17
CA ASN A 323 -12.16 -5.65 -6.59
C ASN A 323 -11.15 -4.73 -5.88
N SER A 324 -10.11 -5.30 -5.28
CA SER A 324 -9.10 -4.53 -4.54
C SER A 324 -8.39 -3.46 -5.38
N ALA A 325 -8.07 -3.74 -6.65
CA ALA A 325 -7.45 -2.78 -7.56
C ALA A 325 -8.36 -1.56 -7.85
N THR A 326 -9.62 -1.81 -8.19
CA THR A 326 -10.60 -0.75 -8.54
C THR A 326 -11.16 0.00 -7.32
N ARG A 327 -10.97 -0.51 -6.10
CA ARG A 327 -11.28 0.20 -4.83
C ARG A 327 -10.18 1.16 -4.41
N ALA A 328 -8.98 1.04 -4.98
CA ALA A 328 -7.84 1.86 -4.61
C ALA A 328 -8.16 3.35 -4.81
N ILE A 329 -7.67 4.17 -3.86
CA ILE A 329 -7.89 5.62 -3.86
C ILE A 329 -7.15 6.22 -5.06
N GLY A 330 -7.78 7.17 -5.74
CA GLY A 330 -7.36 7.66 -7.04
C GLY A 330 -8.08 6.92 -8.14
N TYR A 331 -7.83 5.60 -8.28
CA TYR A 331 -8.45 4.79 -9.32
C TYR A 331 -9.96 4.78 -9.25
N ARG A 332 -10.55 4.53 -8.06
CA ARG A 332 -12.01 4.57 -7.91
C ARG A 332 -12.60 5.91 -8.36
N GLN A 333 -12.06 7.02 -7.85
CA GLN A 333 -12.56 8.36 -8.17
C GLN A 333 -12.42 8.68 -9.66
N ALA A 334 -11.29 8.27 -10.26
CA ALA A 334 -11.03 8.45 -11.68
C ALA A 334 -11.97 7.61 -12.54
N MET A 335 -12.21 6.35 -12.19
CA MET A 335 -13.15 5.49 -12.89
C MET A 335 -14.59 6.01 -12.77
N ASP A 336 -15.03 6.44 -11.58
CA ASP A 336 -16.34 7.05 -11.36
C ASP A 336 -16.51 8.30 -12.25
N TYR A 337 -15.49 9.15 -12.34
CA TYR A 337 -15.47 10.33 -13.21
C TYR A 337 -15.55 9.99 -14.70
N LEU A 338 -14.77 9.00 -15.16
CA LEU A 338 -14.77 8.60 -16.56
C LEU A 338 -16.08 7.93 -16.99
N LEU A 339 -16.71 7.14 -16.11
CA LEU A 339 -18.03 6.58 -16.37
C LEU A 339 -19.10 7.67 -16.52
N MET A 340 -19.11 8.66 -15.63
CA MET A 340 -19.98 9.83 -15.77
C MET A 340 -19.78 10.53 -17.13
N ALA A 341 -18.52 10.70 -17.55
CA ALA A 341 -18.23 11.30 -18.85
C ALA A 341 -18.71 10.43 -20.02
N ARG A 342 -18.57 9.09 -19.95
CA ARG A 342 -19.08 8.15 -20.97
C ARG A 342 -20.60 8.25 -21.11
N GLU A 343 -21.33 8.30 -19.99
CA GLU A 343 -22.79 8.48 -19.99
C GLU A 343 -23.22 9.80 -20.65
N GLN A 344 -22.36 10.82 -20.58
CA GLN A 344 -22.54 12.12 -21.24
C GLN A 344 -21.93 12.19 -22.65
N GLY A 345 -21.66 11.05 -23.30
CA GLY A 345 -21.11 11.01 -24.66
C GLY A 345 -19.66 11.51 -24.76
N GLY A 346 -18.89 11.30 -23.69
CA GLY A 346 -17.51 11.77 -23.53
C GLY A 346 -17.38 13.22 -23.06
N TRP A 347 -18.49 13.93 -22.82
CA TRP A 347 -18.43 15.31 -22.37
C TRP A 347 -18.20 15.42 -20.85
N SER A 348 -17.48 16.45 -20.43
CA SER A 348 -17.36 16.86 -19.03
C SER A 348 -17.02 18.35 -18.96
N SER A 349 -17.53 19.02 -17.93
CA SER A 349 -17.22 20.41 -17.60
C SER A 349 -16.03 20.53 -16.65
N ALA A 350 -15.38 21.71 -16.65
CA ALA A 350 -14.36 22.05 -15.66
C ALA A 350 -14.88 21.88 -14.22
N LYS A 351 -16.16 22.19 -13.96
CA LYS A 351 -16.76 22.04 -12.63
C LYS A 351 -16.78 20.58 -12.18
N GLU A 352 -17.14 19.65 -13.05
CA GLU A 352 -17.16 18.22 -12.76
C GLU A 352 -15.73 17.68 -12.54
N TYR A 353 -14.78 18.10 -13.38
CA TYR A 353 -13.37 17.76 -13.18
C TYR A 353 -12.84 18.24 -11.82
N PHE A 354 -13.09 19.50 -11.45
CA PHE A 354 -12.68 20.01 -10.14
C PHE A 354 -13.39 19.33 -8.97
N SER A 355 -14.64 18.88 -9.16
CA SER A 355 -15.35 18.06 -8.17
C SER A 355 -14.67 16.71 -7.97
N PHE A 356 -14.29 16.04 -9.08
CA PHE A 356 -13.50 14.81 -9.06
C PHE A 356 -12.17 15.01 -8.31
N LEU A 357 -11.38 16.03 -8.70
CA LEU A 357 -10.09 16.32 -8.08
C LEU A 357 -10.22 16.58 -6.58
N SER A 358 -11.23 17.36 -6.17
CA SER A 358 -11.51 17.64 -4.75
C SER A 358 -11.84 16.37 -3.96
N GLU A 359 -12.66 15.48 -4.50
CA GLU A 359 -12.98 14.21 -3.83
C GLU A 359 -11.79 13.25 -3.79
N PHE A 360 -10.95 13.22 -4.84
CA PHE A 360 -9.71 12.45 -4.83
C PHE A 360 -8.75 12.94 -3.73
N GLN A 361 -8.46 14.23 -3.67
CA GLN A 361 -7.60 14.83 -2.65
C GLN A 361 -8.14 14.57 -1.24
N LYS A 362 -9.45 14.75 -1.03
CA LYS A 362 -10.12 14.47 0.24
C LYS A 362 -10.01 13.00 0.64
N ALA A 363 -10.22 12.07 -0.29
CA ALA A 363 -10.08 10.64 -0.04
C ALA A 363 -8.65 10.28 0.36
N SER A 364 -7.64 10.82 -0.34
CA SER A 364 -6.22 10.62 -0.03
C SER A 364 -5.83 11.17 1.34
N ARG A 365 -6.29 12.37 1.73
CA ARG A 365 -6.06 12.92 3.08
C ARG A 365 -6.75 12.08 4.16
N ASN A 366 -7.96 11.61 3.91
CA ASN A 366 -8.68 10.73 4.83
C ASN A 366 -7.95 9.38 5.02
N PHE A 367 -7.33 8.85 3.97
CA PHE A 367 -6.48 7.67 4.08
C PHE A 367 -5.23 7.91 4.92
N ALA A 368 -4.49 9.00 4.66
CA ALA A 368 -3.36 9.39 5.49
C ALA A 368 -3.76 9.57 6.96
N LYS A 369 -4.93 10.16 7.24
CA LYS A 369 -5.51 10.24 8.59
C LYS A 369 -5.69 8.85 9.21
N ARG A 370 -6.27 7.90 8.49
CA ARG A 370 -6.47 6.53 8.98
C ARG A 370 -5.14 5.83 9.26
N GLN A 371 -4.13 6.03 8.40
CA GLN A 371 -2.78 5.50 8.62
C GLN A 371 -2.18 6.08 9.91
N LEU A 372 -2.21 7.40 10.10
CA LEU A 372 -1.74 8.04 11.34
C LEU A 372 -2.47 7.48 12.58
N THR A 373 -3.79 7.33 12.53
CA THR A 373 -4.58 6.75 13.63
C THR A 373 -4.17 5.30 13.90
N TRP A 374 -3.95 4.48 12.87
CA TRP A 374 -3.53 3.09 13.03
C TRP A 374 -2.19 2.98 13.74
N PHE A 375 -1.15 3.63 13.19
CA PHE A 375 0.22 3.48 13.66
C PHE A 375 0.52 4.19 14.99
N ARG A 376 -0.34 5.10 15.44
CA ARG A 376 -0.24 5.64 16.81
C ARG A 376 -0.40 4.56 17.87
N ASN A 377 -1.22 3.55 17.57
CA ASN A 377 -1.51 2.44 18.47
C ASN A 377 -0.60 1.22 18.20
N GLU A 378 0.50 1.42 17.46
CA GLU A 378 1.49 0.38 17.18
C GLU A 378 2.79 0.70 17.93
N PRO A 379 3.02 0.14 19.13
CA PRO A 379 4.10 0.55 20.02
C PRO A 379 5.50 0.23 19.48
N ILE A 380 5.63 -0.75 18.58
CA ILE A 380 6.91 -1.14 17.98
C ILE A 380 7.52 -0.06 17.08
N TYR A 381 6.71 0.89 16.58
CA TYR A 381 7.17 1.90 15.64
C TYR A 381 7.79 3.12 16.33
N GLN A 382 9.00 3.45 15.91
CA GLN A 382 9.71 4.67 16.25
C GLN A 382 9.41 5.78 15.25
N TRP A 383 8.92 6.92 15.73
CA TRP A 383 8.45 8.01 14.88
C TRP A 383 9.58 8.95 14.47
N ILE A 384 9.78 9.13 13.16
CA ILE A 384 10.83 9.97 12.57
C ILE A 384 10.20 11.15 11.83
N ASP A 385 10.74 12.35 12.05
CA ASP A 385 10.34 13.58 11.38
C ASP A 385 10.92 13.64 9.97
N ALA A 386 10.03 13.50 8.98
CA ALA A 386 10.34 13.51 7.56
C ALA A 386 10.77 14.89 7.03
N SER A 387 10.61 15.96 7.81
CA SER A 387 11.10 17.29 7.45
C SER A 387 12.63 17.42 7.65
N LYS A 388 13.26 16.47 8.34
CA LYS A 388 14.70 16.47 8.59
C LYS A 388 15.48 16.08 7.32
N PRO A 389 16.75 16.49 7.20
CA PRO A 389 17.58 16.09 6.07
C PRO A 389 17.66 14.57 5.95
N LEU A 390 17.41 14.04 4.74
CA LEU A 390 17.40 12.61 4.45
C LEU A 390 18.67 11.89 4.92
N GLU A 391 19.83 12.52 4.73
CA GLU A 391 21.13 11.98 5.15
C GLU A 391 21.20 11.69 6.66
N ASN A 392 20.65 12.60 7.48
CA ASN A 392 20.67 12.44 8.93
C ASN A 392 19.78 11.27 9.37
N VAL A 393 18.64 11.09 8.69
CA VAL A 393 17.73 9.96 8.93
C VAL A 393 18.40 8.65 8.51
N LEU A 394 19.00 8.60 7.32
CA LEU A 394 19.70 7.42 6.82
C LEU A 394 20.84 7.00 7.74
N ARG A 395 21.72 7.94 8.14
CA ARG A 395 22.81 7.65 9.06
C ARG A 395 22.29 7.07 10.37
N PHE A 396 21.28 7.68 10.97
CA PHE A 396 20.68 7.17 12.20
C PHE A 396 20.13 5.74 12.05
N ILE A 397 19.44 5.44 10.95
CA ILE A 397 18.89 4.09 10.73
C ILE A 397 20.02 3.07 10.52
N CYS A 398 21.09 3.42 9.80
CA CYS A 398 22.27 2.56 9.66
C CYS A 398 22.94 2.31 11.01
N ASP A 399 23.17 3.36 11.82
CA ASP A 399 23.77 3.24 13.15
C ASP A 399 22.94 2.30 14.05
N VAL A 400 21.60 2.40 13.99
CA VAL A 400 20.68 1.49 14.70
C VAL A 400 20.77 0.05 14.17
N TYR A 401 20.87 -0.11 12.85
CA TYR A 401 20.97 -1.43 12.24
C TYR A 401 22.26 -2.13 12.68
N ASP A 402 23.36 -1.40 12.79
CA ASP A 402 24.65 -1.93 13.22
C ASP A 402 24.79 -2.09 14.74
N ASP A 403 23.91 -1.45 15.52
CA ASP A 403 23.90 -1.57 16.99
C ASP A 403 23.50 -2.97 17.47
N GLU A 404 24.40 -3.65 18.17
CA GLU A 404 24.18 -4.97 18.79
C GLU A 404 23.56 -4.87 20.19
N THR A 405 23.50 -3.66 20.79
CA THR A 405 22.98 -3.49 22.15
C THR A 405 21.44 -3.53 22.24
N GLY A 406 20.76 -3.41 21.09
CA GLY A 406 19.30 -3.40 20.99
C GLY A 406 18.64 -2.15 21.57
N LYS A 407 19.40 -1.10 21.91
CA LYS A 407 18.86 0.15 22.48
C LYS A 407 18.41 1.11 21.39
N LEU A 408 17.24 0.85 20.84
CA LEU A 408 16.62 1.76 19.89
C LEU A 408 16.01 2.99 20.58
N LYS A 409 16.64 4.15 20.42
CA LYS A 409 16.08 5.45 20.84
C LYS A 409 16.31 6.53 19.79
N VAL A 410 15.23 7.10 19.27
CA VAL A 410 15.33 8.19 18.29
C VAL A 410 15.87 9.47 18.97
N PRO A 411 16.90 10.11 18.42
CA PRO A 411 17.39 11.40 18.91
C PRO A 411 16.29 12.46 18.87
N ARG A 412 16.28 13.39 19.85
CA ARG A 412 15.32 14.50 19.88
C ARG A 412 15.32 15.33 18.59
N SER A 413 16.45 15.41 17.89
CA SER A 413 16.58 16.11 16.61
C SER A 413 15.89 15.42 15.43
N LEU A 414 15.53 14.14 15.54
CA LEU A 414 14.87 13.35 14.50
C LEU A 414 13.48 12.86 14.91
N CYS A 415 13.14 12.96 16.19
CA CYS A 415 11.87 12.49 16.73
C CYS A 415 10.69 13.27 16.16
N MET A 416 9.61 12.56 15.83
CA MET A 416 8.32 13.14 15.46
C MET A 416 7.30 12.91 16.58
N GLU A 417 6.61 13.96 16.99
CA GLU A 417 5.51 13.84 17.97
C GLU A 417 4.33 13.06 17.37
N LYS A 418 3.78 12.14 18.17
CA LYS A 418 2.63 11.33 17.77
C LYS A 418 1.34 12.16 17.73
N ASP A 419 1.18 13.07 18.67
CA ASP A 419 -0.06 13.80 18.92
C ASP A 419 0.00 15.27 18.53
N ILE A 420 -1.15 15.78 18.10
CA ILE A 420 -1.32 17.21 17.83
C ILE A 420 -1.74 17.85 19.16
N SER A 421 -0.77 18.34 19.91
CA SER A 421 -0.99 18.99 21.21
C SER A 421 -1.35 20.48 21.07
N ASN A 422 -1.05 21.09 19.91
CA ASN A 422 -1.15 22.53 19.72
C ASN A 422 -2.53 22.98 19.21
N LEU A 423 -3.27 23.75 20.02
CA LEU A 423 -4.56 24.36 19.65
C LEU A 423 -4.50 25.19 18.36
N LYS A 424 -3.36 25.85 18.08
CA LYS A 424 -3.15 26.60 16.84
C LYS A 424 -3.14 25.68 15.63
N GLU A 425 -2.44 24.55 15.71
CA GLU A 425 -2.38 23.56 14.63
C GLU A 425 -3.76 22.95 14.37
N VAL A 426 -4.52 22.62 15.43
CA VAL A 426 -5.90 22.13 15.30
C VAL A 426 -6.79 23.14 14.57
N ARG A 427 -6.70 24.44 14.90
CA ARG A 427 -7.45 25.49 14.21
C ARG A 427 -7.06 25.61 12.73
N LEU A 428 -5.76 25.61 12.43
CA LEU A 428 -5.26 25.67 11.06
C LEU A 428 -5.70 24.46 10.24
N LEU A 429 -5.72 23.26 10.82
CA LEU A 429 -6.21 22.04 10.17
C LEU A 429 -7.70 22.11 9.87
N LYS A 430 -8.53 22.65 10.79
CA LYS A 430 -9.96 22.87 10.55
C LYS A 430 -10.22 23.88 9.43
N ALA A 431 -9.38 24.92 9.35
CA ALA A 431 -9.44 25.95 8.32
C ALA A 431 -8.76 25.55 7.00
N TYR A 432 -8.10 24.38 6.93
CA TYR A 432 -7.36 23.97 5.75
C TYR A 432 -8.27 23.88 4.52
N ARG A 433 -7.82 24.48 3.43
CA ARG A 433 -8.43 24.39 2.10
C ARG A 433 -7.32 24.08 1.11
N THR A 434 -7.60 23.18 0.17
CA THR A 434 -6.64 22.85 -0.87
C THR A 434 -6.26 24.11 -1.64
N LYS A 435 -4.98 24.26 -1.95
CA LYS A 435 -4.47 25.28 -2.87
C LYS A 435 -3.76 24.57 -4.00
N ASN A 436 -4.45 24.41 -5.12
CA ASN A 436 -3.92 23.75 -6.30
C ASN A 436 -2.74 24.53 -6.89
N ARG A 437 -1.79 23.83 -7.51
CA ARG A 437 -0.64 24.43 -8.21
C ARG A 437 -0.70 24.27 -9.71
N HIS A 438 -1.25 23.17 -10.21
CA HIS A 438 -1.36 22.87 -11.64
C HIS A 438 -2.74 23.22 -12.18
N PHE A 439 -3.79 23.02 -11.38
CA PHE A 439 -5.18 23.29 -11.78
C PHE A 439 -5.76 24.47 -10.98
N ILE A 440 -5.40 25.69 -11.36
CA ILE A 440 -5.75 26.94 -10.67
C ILE A 440 -7.00 27.56 -11.28
N SER A 441 -7.06 27.67 -12.61
CA SER A 441 -8.17 28.22 -13.37
C SER A 441 -8.93 27.12 -14.13
N ARG A 442 -10.07 27.48 -14.74
CA ARG A 442 -10.88 26.53 -15.51
C ARG A 442 -10.16 26.06 -16.76
N GLU A 443 -9.34 26.92 -17.33
CA GLU A 443 -8.60 26.67 -18.57
C GLU A 443 -7.49 25.64 -18.38
N ASP A 444 -6.94 25.51 -17.16
CA ASP A 444 -5.86 24.57 -16.85
C ASP A 444 -6.26 23.10 -17.05
N CYS A 445 -7.56 22.79 -17.01
CA CYS A 445 -8.06 21.43 -17.26
C CYS A 445 -8.49 21.18 -18.71
N ASN A 446 -8.41 22.17 -19.61
CA ASN A 446 -8.89 22.03 -20.99
C ASN A 446 -8.25 20.84 -21.73
N GLY A 447 -6.93 20.64 -21.58
CA GLY A 447 -6.24 19.51 -22.19
C GLY A 447 -6.76 18.15 -21.72
N ILE A 448 -7.16 18.05 -20.44
CA ILE A 448 -7.77 16.85 -19.87
C ILE A 448 -9.20 16.68 -20.40
N LEU A 449 -10.00 17.75 -20.44
CA LEU A 449 -11.37 17.68 -20.97
C LEU A 449 -11.38 17.26 -22.45
N ASP A 450 -10.44 17.78 -23.25
CA ASP A 450 -10.25 17.38 -24.65
C ASP A 450 -9.80 15.91 -24.77
N TRP A 451 -8.98 15.42 -23.84
CA TRP A 451 -8.62 14.01 -23.77
C TRP A 451 -9.83 13.13 -23.40
N VAL A 452 -10.61 13.51 -22.38
CA VAL A 452 -11.83 12.80 -21.96
C VAL A 452 -12.82 12.72 -23.13
N ARG A 453 -13.05 13.83 -23.83
CA ARG A 453 -13.93 13.89 -25.00
C ARG A 453 -13.52 12.91 -26.09
N ARG A 454 -12.24 12.84 -26.42
CA ARG A 454 -11.72 11.93 -27.45
C ARG A 454 -11.77 10.47 -27.03
N THR A 455 -11.50 10.18 -25.75
CA THR A 455 -11.29 8.80 -25.30
C THR A 455 -12.53 8.13 -24.71
N GLN A 456 -13.52 8.91 -24.28
CA GLN A 456 -14.74 8.41 -23.64
C GLN A 456 -16.00 8.56 -24.53
N GLY A 457 -15.93 9.33 -25.62
CA GLY A 457 -17.07 9.56 -26.52
C GLY A 457 -17.36 8.43 -27.52
N GLU A 458 -16.37 7.60 -27.84
CA GLU A 458 -16.53 6.51 -28.84
C GLU A 458 -17.06 5.20 -28.25
N ALA A 459 -17.11 5.08 -26.91
CA ALA A 459 -17.51 3.85 -26.22
C ALA A 459 -19.02 3.51 -26.33
N THR A 460 -19.84 4.38 -26.94
CA THR A 460 -21.30 4.24 -26.98
C THR A 460 -21.84 3.39 -28.14
N ILE A 461 -21.01 2.70 -28.93
CA ILE A 461 -21.48 2.00 -30.16
C ILE A 461 -21.48 0.46 -30.07
N SER A 462 -20.92 -0.18 -29.03
CA SER A 462 -20.75 -1.65 -29.02
C SER A 462 -21.51 -2.42 -27.92
N VAL A 463 -22.74 -2.03 -27.57
CA VAL A 463 -23.68 -2.95 -26.89
C VAL A 463 -25.08 -2.72 -27.44
N ARG A 464 -25.48 -3.58 -28.38
CA ARG A 464 -26.88 -3.88 -28.72
C ARG A 464 -27.11 -5.36 -28.48
#